data_AF-A0A381Y1P6-F1
#
_entry.id   AF-A0A381Y1P6-F1
#
_cell.length_a   1.000
_cell.length_b   1.000
_cell.length_c   1.000
_cell.angle_alpha   90.00
_cell.angle_beta   90.00
_cell.angle_gamma   90.00
#
_symmetry.space_group_name_H-M   'P 1'
#
loop_
_entity.id
_entity.type
_entity.pdbx_description
1 polymer ?
#
loop_
_entity_poly.entity_id
_entity_poly.type
_entity_poly.pdbx_seq_one_letter_code
_entity_poly.pdbx_strand_id
1 'polypeptide(L)'
;MTVEKTTPESILKLQFKTDSGMGSRANIGMIVLSSDQTLELEFRTLLDFEGVALYHARIPNEMEITEETLAKMEAELPITAS
;
A
#
# COMPACT_ATOMS: atom_id res chain seq x y z
N MET A 1 22.59 24.26 31.96
CA MET A 1 21.72 23.22 31.34
C MET A 1 22.59 22.47 30.36
N THR A 2 23.20 21.38 30.83
CA THR A 2 24.21 20.64 30.06
C THR A 2 23.48 19.58 29.25
N VAL A 3 23.48 19.72 27.93
CA VAL A 3 22.90 18.76 27.01
C VAL A 3 23.84 17.56 27.00
N GLU A 4 23.43 16.44 27.59
CA GLU A 4 24.16 15.18 27.49
C GLU A 4 24.26 14.78 26.01
N LYS A 5 25.47 14.87 25.45
CA LYS A 5 25.78 14.29 24.16
C LYS A 5 25.89 12.79 24.34
N THR A 6 24.94 12.03 23.78
CA THR A 6 24.98 10.57 23.78
C THR A 6 26.18 10.09 22.94
N THR A 7 27.19 9.56 23.62
CA THR A 7 28.37 8.92 23.00
C THR A 7 27.94 7.58 22.38
N PRO A 8 28.41 7.21 21.17
CA PRO A 8 28.02 5.95 20.49
C PRO A 8 28.42 4.66 21.24
N GLU A 9 29.25 4.73 22.28
CA GLU A 9 29.67 3.58 23.10
C GLU A 9 28.58 3.09 24.09
N SER A 10 27.47 3.80 24.27
CA SER A 10 26.37 3.38 25.16
C SER A 10 25.22 2.63 24.46
N ILE A 11 25.35 2.31 23.17
CA ILE A 11 24.30 1.64 22.39
C ILE A 11 24.42 0.12 22.59
N LEU A 12 23.53 -0.44 23.41
CA LEU A 12 23.41 -1.89 23.61
C LEU A 12 22.69 -2.55 22.41
N LYS A 13 23.41 -3.35 21.61
CA LYS A 13 22.82 -4.13 20.51
C LYS A 13 22.23 -5.43 21.05
N LEU A 14 20.90 -5.55 21.03
CA LEU A 14 20.19 -6.76 21.43
C LEU A 14 20.22 -7.83 20.33
N GLN A 15 20.14 -9.09 20.72
CA GLN A 15 19.94 -10.20 19.78
C GLN A 15 18.50 -10.16 19.27
N PHE A 16 18.32 -10.15 17.96
CA PHE A 16 17.01 -10.21 17.31
C PHE A 16 17.08 -11.10 16.06
N LYS A 17 15.93 -11.61 15.65
CA LYS A 17 15.75 -12.32 14.38
C LYS A 17 14.62 -11.64 13.61
N THR A 18 14.87 -11.30 12.35
CA THR A 18 13.84 -10.78 11.45
C THR A 18 13.13 -11.94 10.76
N ASP A 19 11.87 -11.72 10.39
CA ASP A 19 11.16 -12.60 9.48
C ASP A 19 11.55 -12.29 8.02
N SER A 20 10.84 -12.90 7.08
CA SER A 20 11.03 -12.69 5.64
C SER A 20 10.45 -11.37 5.12
N GLY A 21 9.89 -10.53 5.98
CA GLY A 21 9.15 -9.33 5.62
C GLY A 21 7.76 -9.61 5.07
N MET A 22 7.06 -8.55 4.66
CA MET A 22 5.76 -8.63 3.99
C MET A 22 5.94 -9.11 2.55
N GLY A 23 4.98 -9.88 2.05
CA GLY A 23 4.97 -10.25 0.62
C GLY A 23 6.03 -11.27 0.23
N SER A 24 6.50 -12.08 1.19
CA SER A 24 7.52 -13.11 0.97
C SER A 24 7.18 -14.12 -0.14
N ARG A 25 5.88 -14.26 -0.47
CA ARG A 25 5.37 -15.05 -1.58
C ARG A 25 4.99 -14.18 -2.79
N ALA A 26 4.21 -13.12 -2.57
CA ALA A 26 3.75 -12.24 -3.66
C ALA A 26 3.28 -10.88 -3.15
N ASN A 27 3.42 -9.85 -4.00
CA ASN A 27 2.85 -8.52 -3.82
C ASN A 27 1.78 -8.29 -4.88
N ILE A 28 0.56 -8.00 -4.45
CA ILE A 28 -0.57 -7.76 -5.34
C ILE A 28 -1.01 -6.32 -5.17
N GLY A 29 -0.97 -5.53 -6.25
CA GLY A 29 -1.48 -4.17 -6.31
C GLY A 29 -2.84 -4.13 -7.00
N MET A 30 -3.77 -3.36 -6.46
CA MET A 30 -5.10 -3.15 -7.02
C MET A 30 -5.41 -1.66 -7.13
N ILE A 31 -5.87 -1.22 -8.30
CA ILE A 31 -6.47 0.10 -8.47
C ILE A 31 -7.98 -0.06 -8.33
N VAL A 32 -8.57 0.58 -7.34
CA VAL A 32 -10.02 0.56 -7.10
C VAL A 32 -10.63 1.93 -7.36
N LEU A 33 -11.91 1.96 -7.74
CA LEU A 33 -12.62 3.24 -7.89
C LEU A 33 -12.75 3.94 -6.55
N SER A 34 -12.66 5.26 -6.54
CA SER A 34 -12.84 6.08 -5.34
C SER A 34 -14.21 5.89 -4.70
N SER A 35 -15.25 5.66 -5.52
CA SER A 35 -16.60 5.36 -5.06
C SER A 35 -16.78 3.95 -4.49
N ASP A 36 -15.87 3.01 -4.76
CA ASP A 36 -15.97 1.64 -4.25
C ASP A 36 -15.57 1.58 -2.77
N GLN A 37 -16.36 0.84 -1.98
CA GLN A 37 -16.20 0.73 -0.53
C GLN A 37 -16.03 -0.70 -0.03
N THR A 38 -16.14 -1.72 -0.90
CA THR A 38 -16.16 -3.13 -0.46
C THR A 38 -14.98 -3.93 -1.00
N LEU A 39 -14.46 -3.61 -2.19
CA LEU A 39 -13.41 -4.40 -2.85
C LEU A 39 -12.15 -4.56 -1.98
N GLU A 40 -11.73 -3.53 -1.26
CA GLU A 40 -10.55 -3.59 -0.39
C GLU A 40 -10.71 -4.66 0.71
N LEU A 41 -11.89 -4.76 1.32
CA LEU A 41 -12.18 -5.71 2.38
C LEU A 41 -12.38 -7.13 1.82
N GLU A 42 -13.11 -7.24 0.71
CA GLU A 42 -13.37 -8.51 0.03
C GLU A 42 -12.07 -9.16 -0.42
N PHE A 43 -11.19 -8.41 -1.09
CA PHE A 43 -9.90 -8.93 -1.56
C PHE A 43 -8.93 -9.23 -0.42
N ARG A 44 -8.96 -8.46 0.67
CA ARG A 44 -8.19 -8.81 1.87
C ARG A 44 -8.59 -10.17 2.43
N THR A 45 -9.88 -10.51 2.37
CA THR A 45 -10.39 -11.79 2.84
C THR A 45 -10.10 -12.92 1.84
N LEU A 46 -10.28 -12.66 0.54
CA LEU A 46 -10.07 -13.66 -0.52
C LEU A 46 -8.59 -14.00 -0.73
N LEU A 47 -7.69 -13.05 -0.51
CA LEU A 47 -6.25 -13.17 -0.74
C LEU A 47 -5.44 -13.32 0.56
N ASP A 48 -6.08 -13.72 1.65
CA ASP A 48 -5.43 -14.01 2.94
C ASP A 48 -4.62 -15.31 2.88
N PHE A 49 -3.59 -15.31 2.04
CA PHE A 49 -2.66 -16.41 1.86
C PHE A 49 -1.34 -16.09 2.56
N GLU A 50 -0.70 -17.12 3.11
CA GLU A 50 0.60 -16.97 3.74
C GLU A 50 1.62 -16.33 2.78
N GLY A 51 2.26 -15.26 3.25
CA GLY A 51 3.29 -14.53 2.52
C GLY A 51 2.77 -13.64 1.38
N VAL A 52 1.45 -13.47 1.21
CA VAL A 52 0.90 -12.54 0.20
C VAL A 52 0.62 -11.18 0.84
N ALA A 53 1.15 -10.12 0.24
CA ALA A 53 0.85 -8.74 0.61
C ALA A 53 -0.08 -8.10 -0.42
N LEU A 54 -1.15 -7.48 0.07
CA LEU A 54 -2.12 -6.75 -0.75
C LEU A 54 -1.96 -5.24 -0.56
N TYR A 55 -1.82 -4.53 -1.67
CA TYR A 55 -1.73 -3.09 -1.76
C TYR A 55 -2.88 -2.57 -2.62
N HIS A 56 -3.35 -1.37 -2.33
CA HIS A 56 -4.40 -0.74 -3.11
C HIS A 56 -4.16 0.77 -3.26
N ALA A 57 -4.58 1.30 -4.39
CA ALA A 57 -4.65 2.72 -4.69
C ALA A 57 -6.05 3.05 -5.23
N ARG A 58 -6.52 4.28 -4.99
CA ARG A 58 -7.85 4.72 -5.42
C ARG A 58 -7.73 5.65 -6.61
N ILE A 59 -8.37 5.30 -7.72
CA ILE A 59 -8.48 6.17 -8.89
C ILE A 59 -9.75 7.04 -8.76
N PRO A 60 -9.69 8.35 -9.04
CA PRO A 60 -10.89 9.18 -9.13
C PRO A 60 -11.86 8.65 -10.18
N ASN A 61 -13.16 8.77 -9.92
CA ASN A 61 -14.19 8.43 -10.88
C ASN A 61 -15.35 9.42 -10.80
N GLU A 62 -15.98 9.67 -11.94
CA GLU A 62 -17.13 10.56 -12.04
C GLU A 62 -18.44 9.81 -11.78
N MET A 63 -19.48 10.55 -11.37
CA MET A 63 -20.82 9.99 -11.17
C MET A 63 -21.47 9.58 -12.50
N GLU A 64 -21.21 10.35 -13.56
CA GLU A 64 -21.71 10.07 -14.92
C GLU A 64 -20.59 9.52 -15.80
N ILE A 65 -20.86 8.36 -16.41
CA ILE A 65 -19.91 7.68 -17.27
C ILE A 65 -20.16 8.09 -18.72
N THR A 66 -19.19 8.79 -19.28
CA THR A 66 -19.16 9.27 -20.67
C THR A 66 -17.78 8.97 -21.27
N GLU A 67 -17.64 9.10 -22.58
CA GLU A 67 -16.33 8.95 -23.23
C GLU A 67 -15.28 9.93 -22.67
N GLU A 68 -15.70 11.17 -22.38
CA GLU A 68 -14.81 12.18 -21.80
C GLU A 68 -14.35 11.80 -20.38
N THR A 69 -15.27 11.33 -19.54
CA THR A 69 -14.93 10.97 -18.14
C THR A 69 -14.08 9.70 -18.09
N LEU A 70 -14.27 8.75 -19.00
CA LEU A 70 -13.39 7.59 -19.15
C LEU A 70 -12.00 7.97 -19.65
N ALA A 71 -11.88 8.88 -20.62
CA ALA A 71 -10.58 9.35 -21.10
C ALA A 71 -9.76 10.05 -19.99
N LYS A 72 -10.43 10.80 -19.10
CA LYS A 72 -9.81 11.37 -17.90
C LYS A 72 -9.28 10.26 -16.98
N MET A 73 -10.08 9.22 -16.73
CA MET A 73 -9.63 8.07 -15.94
C MET A 73 -8.43 7.36 -16.57
N GLU A 74 -8.38 7.21 -17.89
CA GLU A 74 -7.23 6.62 -18.59
C GLU A 74 -5.93 7.40 -18.31
N ALA A 75 -6.00 8.73 -18.30
CA ALA A 75 -4.86 9.57 -17.97
C ALA A 75 -4.42 9.46 -16.49
N GLU A 76 -5.35 9.19 -15.57
CA GLU A 76 -5.10 9.04 -14.13
C GLU A 76 -4.57 7.65 -13.73
N LEU A 77 -4.84 6.60 -14.52
CA LEU A 77 -4.36 5.23 -14.27
C LEU A 77 -2.84 5.14 -14.03
N PRO A 78 -1.95 5.67 -14.90
CA PRO A 78 -0.51 5.56 -14.68
C PRO A 78 -0.02 6.33 -13.44
N ILE A 79 -0.69 7.43 -13.07
CA ILE A 79 -0.38 8.22 -11.87
C ILE A 79 -0.77 7.45 -10.61
N THR A 80 -1.93 6.80 -10.65
CA THR A 80 -2.42 5.98 -9.53
C THR A 80 -1.56 4.72 -9.31
N ALA A 81 -0.92 4.22 -10.37
CA ALA A 81 -0.07 3.03 -10.32
C ALA A 81 1.37 3.28 -9.85
N SER A 82 1.83 4.54 -9.83
CA SER A 82 3.23 4.91 -9.57
C SER A 82 3.65 4.98 -8.10
#